data_AF-A0A2V7TY22-F1
#
_entry.id   AF-A0A2V7TY22-F1
#
_cell.length_a   1.000
_cell.length_b   1.000
_cell.length_c   1.000
_cell.angle_alpha   90.00
_cell.angle_beta   90.00
_cell.angle_gamma   90.00
#
_symmetry.space_group_name_H-M   'P 1'
#
loop_
_entity.id
_entity.type
_entity.pdbx_description
1 polymer ?
#
loop_
_entity_poly.entity_id
_entity_poly.type
_entity_poly.pdbx_seq_one_letter_code
_entity_poly.pdbx_strand_id
1 'polypeptide(L)'
;MGRDLSPMSTAAPALRAESLYRLAFLLGLLITLGSLVAGLARSAVSERRLPGLEMDPLLRARDALARGDKAAAAREYRGMAAVNSRDLDLLLQSAEGLVRAGDAAGGAELIGRAWATHPGDPRVHTAFGWALYWTKKYDEAASHFETALRADPRDFRAHAGLAEVRLDQQRYAEAEPALRRALALDPTNGSAHNSLGVAYAMTGRPERAVDEFSIAARLSPTPDVLANLERARAQAAGKRP
;
A
#
# COMPACT_ATOMS: atom_id res chain seq x y z
N MET A 1 75.84 33.96 -63.81
CA MET A 1 74.67 33.04 -63.75
C MET A 1 74.51 32.66 -62.29
N GLY A 2 73.52 33.10 -61.52
CA GLY A 2 72.12 33.37 -61.83
C GLY A 2 71.30 32.47 -60.91
N ARG A 3 70.44 33.09 -60.08
CA ARG A 3 69.46 32.56 -59.11
C ARG A 3 69.84 32.76 -57.64
N ASP A 4 69.49 33.95 -57.16
CA ASP A 4 69.17 34.17 -55.75
C ASP A 4 67.72 33.73 -55.55
N LEU A 5 67.52 32.58 -54.90
CA LEU A 5 66.22 32.07 -54.50
C LEU A 5 66.07 32.38 -53.01
N SER A 6 65.45 33.52 -52.69
CA SER A 6 64.98 33.77 -51.33
C SER A 6 63.90 32.75 -50.98
N PRO A 7 64.00 31.99 -49.88
CA PRO A 7 62.92 31.15 -49.41
C PRO A 7 61.80 32.02 -48.82
N MET A 8 60.57 31.75 -49.26
CA MET A 8 59.34 32.31 -48.70
C MET A 8 59.25 32.03 -47.19
N SER A 9 58.90 33.07 -46.43
CA SER A 9 58.55 33.00 -45.02
C SER A 9 57.42 31.99 -44.76
N THR A 10 57.71 30.94 -44.00
CA THR A 10 56.74 29.92 -43.54
C THR A 10 56.50 30.03 -42.02
N ALA A 11 56.29 31.24 -41.50
CA ALA A 11 56.04 31.47 -40.08
C ALA A 11 54.53 31.49 -39.70
N ALA A 12 53.70 30.63 -40.29
CA ALA A 12 52.24 30.68 -40.10
C ALA A 12 51.50 29.44 -39.50
N PRO A 13 52.07 28.24 -39.29
CA PRO A 13 51.27 27.09 -38.82
C PRO A 13 51.21 26.91 -37.29
N ALA A 14 52.21 27.35 -36.52
CA ALA A 14 52.30 27.02 -35.08
C ALA A 14 51.29 27.78 -34.18
N LEU A 15 51.03 29.06 -34.48
CA LEU A 15 50.07 29.90 -33.72
C LEU A 15 48.62 29.41 -33.83
N ARG A 16 48.26 28.70 -34.91
CA ARG A 16 46.91 28.14 -35.10
C ARG A 16 46.66 26.89 -34.27
N ALA A 17 47.66 26.03 -34.10
CA ALA A 17 47.53 24.80 -33.32
C ALA A 17 47.35 25.09 -31.82
N GLU A 18 48.12 26.02 -31.27
CA GLU A 18 48.03 26.38 -29.85
C GLU A 18 46.66 27.02 -29.52
N SER A 19 46.13 27.83 -30.43
CA SER A 19 44.80 28.43 -30.32
C SER A 19 43.68 27.38 -30.33
N LEU A 20 43.82 26.33 -31.15
CA LEU A 20 42.86 25.22 -31.23
C LEU A 20 42.87 24.35 -29.97
N TYR A 21 44.04 24.07 -29.40
CA TYR A 21 44.14 23.32 -28.14
C TYR A 21 43.55 24.10 -26.95
N ARG A 22 43.80 25.41 -26.87
CA ARG A 22 43.20 26.26 -25.83
C ARG A 22 41.68 26.30 -25.95
N LEU A 23 41.13 26.38 -27.17
CA LEU A 23 39.69 26.36 -27.42
C LEU A 23 39.08 25.01 -27.01
N ALA A 24 39.70 23.89 -27.39
CA ALA A 24 39.22 22.55 -27.03
C ALA A 24 39.25 22.31 -25.51
N PHE A 25 40.29 22.79 -24.82
CA PHE A 25 40.39 22.71 -23.37
C PHE A 25 39.31 23.53 -22.66
N LEU A 26 39.06 24.77 -23.12
CA LEU A 26 37.98 25.62 -22.59
C LEU A 26 36.60 25.01 -22.81
N LEU A 27 36.35 24.40 -23.97
CA LEU A 27 35.10 23.68 -24.25
C LEU A 27 34.92 22.47 -23.32
N GLY A 28 35.98 21.69 -23.07
CA GLY A 28 35.93 20.58 -22.11
C GLY A 28 35.63 21.03 -20.67
N LEU A 29 36.21 22.16 -20.24
CA LEU A 29 35.93 22.77 -18.93
C LEU A 29 34.46 23.22 -18.83
N LEU A 30 33.91 23.82 -19.90
CA LEU A 30 32.51 24.27 -19.92
C LEU A 30 31.51 23.10 -19.85
N ILE A 31 31.80 21.98 -20.53
CA ILE A 31 30.94 20.78 -20.51
C ILE A 31 30.93 20.14 -19.11
N THR A 32 32.09 20.03 -18.48
CA THR A 32 32.22 19.46 -17.13
C THR A 32 31.56 20.36 -16.08
N LEU A 33 31.75 21.68 -16.18
CA LEU A 33 31.10 22.64 -15.29
C LEU A 33 29.57 22.64 -15.47
N GLY A 34 29.08 22.57 -16.71
CA GLY A 34 27.64 22.48 -17.00
C GLY A 34 27.01 21.19 -16.45
N SER A 35 27.72 20.06 -16.54
CA SER A 35 27.28 18.79 -15.96
C SER A 35 27.25 18.82 -14.43
N LEU A 36 28.25 19.47 -13.81
CA LEU A 36 28.31 19.67 -12.36
C LEU A 36 27.18 20.58 -11.88
N VAL A 37 26.92 21.70 -12.56
CA VAL A 37 25.81 22.61 -12.25
C VAL A 37 24.46 21.91 -12.44
N ALA A 38 24.29 21.11 -13.50
CA ALA A 38 23.07 20.31 -13.71
C ALA A 38 22.90 19.20 -12.65
N GLY A 39 24.00 18.62 -12.17
CA GLY A 39 24.02 17.67 -11.06
C GLY A 39 23.66 18.33 -9.72
N LEU A 40 24.26 19.48 -9.44
CA LEU A 40 23.97 20.28 -8.25
C LEU A 40 22.53 20.81 -8.24
N ALA A 41 22.02 21.28 -9.39
CA ALA A 41 20.62 21.67 -9.53
C ALA A 41 19.67 20.49 -9.29
N ARG A 42 19.99 19.30 -9.81
CA ARG A 42 19.22 18.06 -9.52
C ARG A 42 19.29 17.68 -8.03
N SER A 43 20.45 17.80 -7.39
CA SER A 43 20.59 17.53 -5.95
C SER A 43 19.83 18.55 -5.10
N ALA A 44 19.90 19.84 -5.44
CA ALA A 44 19.22 20.93 -4.73
C ALA A 44 17.69 20.87 -4.91
N VAL A 45 17.20 20.42 -6.06
CA VAL A 45 15.77 20.16 -6.31
C VAL A 45 15.31 18.88 -5.60
N SER A 46 16.18 17.89 -5.43
CA SER A 46 15.87 16.67 -4.65
C SER A 46 15.82 16.94 -3.13
N GLU A 47 16.62 17.89 -2.63
CA GLU A 47 16.75 18.18 -1.20
C GLU A 47 15.81 19.29 -0.69
N ARG A 48 15.28 20.16 -1.56
CA ARG A 48 14.22 21.14 -1.21
C ARG A 48 12.80 20.58 -1.30
N ARG A 49 12.59 19.34 -0.85
CA ARG A 49 11.25 18.88 -0.49
C ARG A 49 10.89 19.50 0.86
N LEU A 50 9.93 20.41 0.88
CA LEU A 50 9.44 21.08 2.09
C LEU A 50 8.92 20.02 3.10
N PRO A 51 9.61 19.80 4.24
CA PRO A 51 9.34 18.66 5.15
C PRO A 51 8.08 18.81 6.01
N GLY A 52 7.08 19.58 5.57
CA GLY A 52 5.83 19.81 6.32
C GLY A 52 4.58 19.91 5.44
N LEU A 53 4.69 19.66 4.13
CA LEU A 53 3.59 19.72 3.17
C LEU A 53 3.38 18.39 2.40
N GLU A 54 4.23 17.38 2.62
CA GLU A 54 3.96 16.04 2.09
C GLU A 54 2.86 15.41 2.95
N MET A 55 1.70 15.15 2.34
CA MET A 55 0.65 14.33 2.92
C MET A 55 1.26 13.05 3.49
N ASP A 56 0.87 12.70 4.73
CA ASP A 56 1.25 11.46 5.40
C ASP A 56 1.23 10.30 4.39
N PRO A 57 2.34 9.57 4.18
CA PRO A 57 2.41 8.44 3.26
C PRO A 57 1.24 7.46 3.43
N LEU A 58 0.78 7.24 4.68
CA LEU A 58 -0.39 6.41 4.96
C LEU A 58 -1.66 7.00 4.36
N LEU A 59 -1.87 8.31 4.50
CA LEU A 59 -3.02 9.00 3.95
C LEU A 59 -3.00 8.96 2.41
N ARG A 60 -1.82 9.19 1.80
CA ARG A 60 -1.65 9.04 0.35
C ARG A 60 -1.96 7.63 -0.14
N ALA A 61 -1.52 6.61 0.59
CA ALA A 61 -1.78 5.20 0.26
C ALA A 61 -3.29 4.89 0.32
N ARG A 62 -3.97 5.36 1.38
CA ARG A 62 -5.42 5.16 1.57
C ARG A 62 -6.23 5.90 0.52
N ASP A 63 -5.87 7.14 0.20
CA ASP A 63 -6.52 7.92 -0.84
C ASP A 63 -6.34 7.27 -2.22
N ALA A 64 -5.16 6.71 -2.50
CA ALA A 64 -4.92 5.95 -3.72
C ALA A 64 -5.82 4.70 -3.80
N LEU A 65 -5.95 3.94 -2.71
CA LEU A 65 -6.89 2.81 -2.63
C LEU A 65 -8.34 3.26 -2.86
N ALA A 66 -8.76 4.37 -2.26
CA ALA A 66 -10.11 4.91 -2.42
C ALA A 66 -10.42 5.29 -3.88
N ARG A 67 -9.42 5.77 -4.64
CA ARG A 67 -9.53 6.03 -6.08
C ARG A 67 -9.35 4.79 -6.95
N GLY A 68 -9.07 3.62 -6.37
CA GLY A 68 -8.78 2.39 -7.10
C GLY A 68 -7.38 2.31 -7.71
N ASP A 69 -6.51 3.29 -7.42
CA ASP A 69 -5.11 3.29 -7.88
C ASP A 69 -4.25 2.39 -6.99
N LYS A 70 -4.41 1.08 -7.21
CA LYS A 70 -3.69 0.03 -6.51
C LYS A 70 -2.17 0.15 -6.65
N ALA A 71 -1.68 0.57 -7.82
CA ALA A 71 -0.25 0.70 -8.07
C ALA A 71 0.36 1.83 -7.24
N ALA A 72 -0.30 3.00 -7.16
CA ALA A 72 0.16 4.08 -6.30
C ALA A 72 0.10 3.70 -4.81
N ALA A 73 -0.99 3.07 -4.37
CA ALA A 73 -1.11 2.58 -3.00
C ALA A 73 0.05 1.66 -2.61
N ALA A 74 0.37 0.67 -3.46
CA ALA A 74 1.46 -0.26 -3.21
C ALA A 74 2.84 0.42 -3.11
N ARG A 75 3.11 1.45 -3.93
CA ARG A 75 4.36 2.21 -3.82
C ARG A 75 4.47 2.93 -2.48
N GLU A 76 3.39 3.57 -2.02
CA GLU A 76 3.39 4.30 -0.74
C GLU A 76 3.61 3.34 0.43
N TYR A 77 2.91 2.19 0.47
CA TYR A 77 3.10 1.19 1.52
C TYR A 77 4.50 0.59 1.54
N ARG A 78 5.12 0.34 0.38
CA ARG A 78 6.53 -0.10 0.32
C ARG A 78 7.48 0.99 0.80
N GLY A 79 7.23 2.25 0.43
CA GLY A 79 8.02 3.39 0.88
C GLY A 79 8.00 3.51 2.41
N MET A 80 6.82 3.39 3.01
CA MET A 80 6.65 3.37 4.46
C MET A 80 7.53 2.29 5.12
N ALA A 81 7.42 1.04 4.66
CA ALA A 81 8.18 -0.09 5.22
C ALA A 81 9.70 -0.06 4.93
N ALA A 82 10.15 0.82 4.02
CA ALA A 82 11.55 1.03 3.69
C ALA A 82 12.24 2.05 4.61
N VAL A 83 11.51 3.05 5.10
CA VAL A 83 12.05 4.12 5.96
C VAL A 83 12.39 3.59 7.36
N ASN A 84 11.55 2.71 7.92
CA ASN A 84 11.82 2.07 9.20
C ASN A 84 11.64 0.56 9.12
N SER A 85 12.75 -0.14 8.89
CA SER A 85 12.72 -1.52 8.45
C SER A 85 12.37 -2.57 9.52
N ARG A 86 12.28 -2.16 10.79
CA ARG A 86 12.02 -3.04 11.95
C ARG A 86 10.81 -2.62 12.78
N ASP A 87 10.18 -1.50 12.47
CA ASP A 87 8.99 -1.05 13.17
C ASP A 87 7.82 -1.98 12.86
N LEU A 88 7.38 -2.71 13.88
CA LEU A 88 6.34 -3.72 13.73
C LEU A 88 5.02 -3.12 13.25
N ASP A 89 4.63 -1.96 13.79
CA ASP A 89 3.36 -1.32 13.44
C ASP A 89 3.37 -0.92 11.97
N LEU A 90 4.49 -0.35 11.53
CA LEU A 90 4.68 0.06 10.14
C LEU A 90 4.73 -1.14 9.20
N LEU A 91 5.43 -2.21 9.57
CA LEU A 91 5.50 -3.44 8.79
C LEU A 91 4.12 -4.07 8.61
N LEU A 92 3.34 -4.20 9.68
CA LEU A 92 2.01 -4.82 9.62
C LEU A 92 1.00 -3.93 8.90
N GLN A 93 1.05 -2.61 9.12
CA GLN A 93 0.17 -1.67 8.42
C GLN A 93 0.48 -1.63 6.91
N SER A 94 1.76 -1.60 6.53
CA SER A 94 2.16 -1.68 5.12
C SER A 94 1.83 -3.03 4.51
N ALA A 95 1.99 -4.14 5.24
CA ALA A 95 1.63 -5.46 4.75
C ALA A 95 0.14 -5.56 4.40
N GLU A 96 -0.73 -5.15 5.32
CA GLU A 96 -2.18 -5.09 5.10
C GLU A 96 -2.52 -4.20 3.89
N GLY A 97 -1.89 -3.02 3.83
CA GLY A 97 -2.04 -2.10 2.73
C GLY A 97 -1.66 -2.68 1.37
N LEU A 98 -0.54 -3.40 1.28
CA LEU A 98 -0.08 -4.06 0.07
C LEU A 98 -1.04 -5.15 -0.38
N VAL A 99 -1.54 -5.97 0.55
CA VAL A 99 -2.54 -7.00 0.25
C VAL A 99 -3.81 -6.37 -0.31
N ARG A 100 -4.31 -5.28 0.29
CA ARG A 100 -5.47 -4.53 -0.23
C ARG A 100 -5.22 -3.89 -1.60
N ALA A 101 -3.97 -3.51 -1.87
CA ALA A 101 -3.52 -3.05 -3.18
C ALA A 101 -3.32 -4.20 -4.20
N GLY A 102 -3.53 -5.46 -3.81
CA GLY A 102 -3.34 -6.62 -4.67
C GLY A 102 -1.89 -7.12 -4.78
N ASP A 103 -0.97 -6.53 -4.02
CA ASP A 103 0.42 -6.99 -3.90
C ASP A 103 0.57 -7.96 -2.72
N ALA A 104 -0.01 -9.15 -2.88
CA ALA A 104 0.07 -10.20 -1.87
C ALA A 104 1.52 -10.65 -1.59
N ALA A 105 2.39 -10.63 -2.61
CA ALA A 105 3.79 -11.00 -2.48
C ALA A 105 4.56 -10.00 -1.58
N GLY A 106 4.41 -8.70 -1.83
CA GLY A 106 5.00 -7.68 -0.96
C GLY A 106 4.41 -7.71 0.45
N GLY A 107 3.11 -7.95 0.59
CA GLY A 107 2.48 -8.16 1.89
C GLY A 107 3.12 -9.31 2.68
N ALA A 108 3.28 -10.48 2.04
CA ALA A 108 3.90 -11.65 2.65
C ALA A 108 5.37 -11.40 3.03
N GLU A 109 6.13 -10.67 2.21
CA GLU A 109 7.51 -10.26 2.53
C GLU A 109 7.58 -9.45 3.82
N LEU A 110 6.72 -8.43 3.96
CA LEU A 110 6.68 -7.57 5.15
C LEU A 110 6.22 -8.34 6.40
N ILE A 111 5.28 -9.26 6.26
CA ILE A 111 4.87 -10.16 7.35
C ILE A 111 6.04 -11.07 7.77
N GLY A 112 6.81 -11.60 6.82
CA GLY A 112 8.01 -12.39 7.12
C GLY A 112 9.07 -11.61 7.89
N ARG A 113 9.27 -10.33 7.56
CA ARG A 113 10.14 -9.41 8.31
C ARG A 113 9.61 -9.13 9.72
N ALA A 114 8.31 -8.90 9.86
CA ALA A 114 7.65 -8.73 11.15
C ALA A 114 7.83 -9.98 12.03
N TRP A 115 7.66 -11.17 11.46
CA TRP A 115 7.90 -12.44 12.16
C TRP A 115 9.36 -12.60 12.59
N ALA A 116 10.32 -12.30 11.70
CA ALA A 116 11.74 -12.43 12.02
C ALA A 116 12.19 -11.52 13.16
N THR A 117 11.52 -10.37 13.33
CA THR A 117 11.85 -9.39 14.36
C THR A 117 11.01 -9.54 15.63
N HIS A 118 9.78 -10.08 15.52
CA HIS A 118 8.81 -10.21 16.60
C HIS A 118 8.05 -11.57 16.51
N PRO A 119 8.73 -12.71 16.64
CA PRO A 119 8.18 -14.05 16.35
C PRO A 119 7.05 -14.53 17.29
N GLY A 120 6.69 -13.75 18.31
CA GLY A 120 5.62 -14.07 19.26
C GLY A 120 4.54 -13.00 19.38
N ASP A 121 4.60 -11.93 18.58
CA ASP A 121 3.57 -10.89 18.65
C ASP A 121 2.29 -11.40 17.95
N PRO A 122 1.12 -11.42 18.65
CA PRO A 122 -0.12 -11.96 18.11
C PRO A 122 -0.58 -11.23 16.83
N ARG A 123 -0.22 -9.95 16.65
CA ARG A 123 -0.58 -9.18 15.46
C ARG A 123 0.09 -9.71 14.20
N VAL A 124 1.26 -10.36 14.34
CA VAL A 124 1.92 -11.04 13.23
C VAL A 124 1.12 -12.26 12.80
N HIS A 125 0.59 -13.03 13.75
CA HIS A 125 -0.34 -14.14 13.44
C HIS A 125 -1.60 -13.63 12.74
N THR A 126 -2.18 -12.52 13.20
CA THR A 126 -3.33 -11.87 12.53
C THR A 126 -3.00 -11.48 11.09
N ALA A 127 -1.84 -10.87 10.84
CA ALA A 127 -1.43 -10.50 9.49
C ALA A 127 -1.20 -11.71 8.58
N PHE A 128 -0.58 -12.78 9.09
CA PHE A 128 -0.47 -14.05 8.37
C PHE A 128 -1.85 -14.64 8.04
N GLY A 129 -2.77 -14.64 9.01
CA GLY A 129 -4.15 -15.12 8.80
C GLY A 129 -4.82 -14.39 7.63
N TRP A 130 -4.70 -13.06 7.57
CA TRP A 130 -5.23 -12.29 6.45
C TRP A 130 -4.54 -12.63 5.13
N ALA A 131 -3.21 -12.70 5.08
CA ALA A 131 -2.50 -13.06 3.86
C ALA A 131 -2.93 -14.44 3.33
N LEU A 132 -3.08 -15.42 4.21
CA LEU A 132 -3.57 -16.77 3.88
C LEU A 132 -5.02 -16.74 3.38
N TYR A 133 -5.89 -15.97 4.04
CA TYR A 133 -7.28 -15.77 3.61
C TYR A 133 -7.37 -15.26 2.17
N TRP A 134 -6.62 -14.20 1.83
CA TRP A 134 -6.63 -13.65 0.46
C TRP A 134 -6.04 -14.58 -0.59
N THR A 135 -5.18 -15.52 -0.18
CA THR A 135 -4.70 -16.62 -1.03
C THR A 135 -5.57 -17.88 -0.99
N LYS A 136 -6.77 -17.79 -0.40
CA LYS A 136 -7.79 -18.85 -0.28
C LYS A 136 -7.37 -20.06 0.55
N LYS A 137 -6.35 -19.92 1.41
CA LYS A 137 -5.90 -20.95 2.34
C LYS A 137 -6.66 -20.84 3.66
N TYR A 138 -7.97 -21.09 3.59
CA TYR A 138 -8.91 -20.76 4.67
C TYR A 138 -8.65 -21.49 6.00
N ASP A 139 -8.28 -22.76 5.96
CA ASP A 139 -8.02 -23.53 7.18
C ASP A 139 -6.73 -23.07 7.88
N GLU A 140 -5.68 -22.80 7.11
CA GLU A 140 -4.43 -22.21 7.63
C GLU A 140 -4.70 -20.80 8.19
N ALA A 141 -5.48 -19.99 7.49
CA ALA A 141 -5.88 -18.66 7.96
C ALA A 141 -6.62 -18.73 9.30
N ALA A 142 -7.59 -19.63 9.44
CA ALA A 142 -8.32 -19.83 10.69
C ALA A 142 -7.38 -20.21 11.86
N SER A 143 -6.45 -21.14 11.63
CA SER A 143 -5.45 -21.53 12.65
C SER A 143 -4.60 -20.35 13.13
N HIS A 144 -4.18 -19.48 12.20
CA HIS A 144 -3.43 -18.27 12.55
C HIS A 144 -4.27 -17.26 13.34
N PHE A 145 -5.51 -17.00 12.94
CA PHE A 145 -6.40 -16.11 13.71
C PHE A 145 -6.73 -16.68 15.09
N GLU A 146 -6.98 -17.98 15.22
CA GLU A 146 -7.18 -18.64 16.52
C GLU A 146 -5.93 -18.53 17.40
N THR A 147 -4.74 -18.63 16.82
CA THR A 147 -3.47 -18.45 17.55
C THR A 147 -3.34 -17.01 18.05
N ALA A 148 -3.63 -16.01 17.20
CA ALA A 148 -3.66 -14.62 17.60
C ALA A 148 -4.65 -14.39 18.76
N LEU A 149 -5.85 -14.93 18.67
CA LEU A 149 -6.91 -14.77 19.69
C LEU A 149 -6.63 -15.50 21.00
N ARG A 150 -5.86 -16.59 20.99
CA ARG A 150 -5.39 -17.22 22.23
C ARG A 150 -4.42 -16.32 22.99
N ALA A 151 -3.60 -15.55 22.29
CA ALA A 151 -2.64 -14.62 22.87
C ALA A 151 -3.25 -13.25 23.19
N ASP A 152 -4.12 -12.72 22.31
CA ASP A 152 -4.89 -11.50 22.52
C ASP A 152 -6.38 -11.70 22.15
N PRO A 153 -7.25 -12.01 23.13
CA PRO A 153 -8.69 -12.16 22.91
C PRO A 153 -9.41 -10.86 22.50
N ARG A 154 -8.73 -9.71 22.53
CA ARG A 154 -9.26 -8.39 22.17
C ARG A 154 -8.83 -7.94 20.77
N ASP A 155 -8.13 -8.77 20.02
CA ASP A 155 -7.81 -8.47 18.62
C ASP A 155 -9.09 -8.56 17.75
N PHE A 156 -9.70 -7.40 17.51
CA PHE A 156 -10.90 -7.30 16.68
C PHE A 156 -10.65 -7.72 15.23
N ARG A 157 -9.42 -7.58 14.72
CA ARG A 157 -9.05 -7.93 13.35
C ARG A 157 -8.98 -9.45 13.19
N ALA A 158 -8.51 -10.16 14.21
CA ALA A 158 -8.53 -11.62 14.22
C ALA A 158 -9.95 -12.19 14.36
N HIS A 159 -10.81 -11.58 15.19
CA HIS A 159 -12.24 -11.94 15.24
C HIS A 159 -12.91 -11.75 13.88
N ALA A 160 -12.70 -10.61 13.22
CA ALA A 160 -13.22 -10.35 11.89
C ALA A 160 -12.67 -11.36 10.87
N GLY A 161 -11.37 -11.67 10.90
CA GLY A 161 -10.74 -12.64 10.00
C GLY A 161 -11.32 -14.05 10.12
N LEU A 162 -11.58 -14.54 11.34
CA LEU A 162 -12.28 -15.81 11.53
C LEU A 162 -13.68 -15.78 10.94
N ALA A 163 -14.40 -14.68 11.13
CA ALA A 163 -15.72 -14.56 10.55
C ALA A 163 -15.70 -14.57 9.02
N GLU A 164 -14.76 -13.84 8.39
CA GLU A 164 -14.61 -13.87 6.93
C GLU A 164 -14.33 -15.28 6.41
N VAL A 165 -13.47 -16.05 7.09
CA VAL A 165 -13.27 -17.46 6.77
C VAL A 165 -14.58 -18.25 6.83
N ARG A 166 -15.41 -18.03 7.85
CA ARG A 166 -16.72 -18.69 7.97
C ARG A 166 -17.71 -18.23 6.90
N LEU A 167 -17.70 -16.96 6.53
CA LEU A 167 -18.55 -16.42 5.44
C LEU A 167 -18.18 -17.05 4.10
N ASP A 168 -16.89 -17.15 3.78
CA ASP A 168 -16.42 -17.80 2.55
C ASP A 168 -16.73 -19.31 2.52
N GLN A 169 -16.77 -19.94 3.70
CA GLN A 169 -17.24 -21.31 3.88
C GLN A 169 -18.78 -21.43 3.87
N GLN A 170 -19.52 -20.34 3.63
CA GLN A 170 -21.00 -20.25 3.68
C GLN A 170 -21.61 -20.61 5.04
N ARG A 171 -20.81 -20.56 6.11
CA ARG A 171 -21.22 -20.83 7.49
C ARG A 171 -21.70 -19.55 8.17
N TYR A 172 -22.72 -18.93 7.59
CA TYR A 172 -23.18 -17.58 7.95
C TYR A 172 -23.62 -17.44 9.41
N ALA A 173 -24.30 -18.44 9.96
CA ALA A 173 -24.74 -18.44 11.36
C ALA A 173 -23.55 -18.48 12.34
N GLU A 174 -22.45 -19.13 11.96
CA GLU A 174 -21.26 -19.27 12.79
C GLU A 174 -20.33 -18.05 12.68
N ALA A 175 -20.46 -17.25 11.62
CA ALA A 175 -19.72 -16.00 11.46
C ALA A 175 -20.25 -14.88 12.40
N GLU A 176 -21.56 -14.88 12.68
CA GLU A 176 -22.22 -13.80 13.45
C GLU A 176 -21.57 -13.52 14.82
N PRO A 177 -21.29 -14.51 15.70
CA PRO A 177 -20.71 -14.24 17.01
C PRO A 177 -19.33 -13.55 16.93
N ALA A 178 -18.50 -13.98 15.98
CA ALA A 178 -17.17 -13.40 15.77
C ALA A 178 -17.26 -11.97 15.22
N LEU A 179 -18.18 -11.69 14.28
CA LEU A 179 -18.42 -10.33 13.78
C LEU A 179 -18.93 -9.40 14.87
N ARG A 180 -19.88 -9.87 15.68
CA ARG A 180 -20.39 -9.10 16.82
C ARG A 180 -19.28 -8.81 17.83
N ARG A 181 -18.37 -9.76 18.05
CA ARG A 181 -17.22 -9.54 18.93
C ARG A 181 -16.25 -8.52 18.35
N ALA A 182 -15.95 -8.60 17.06
CA ALA A 182 -15.13 -7.61 16.36
C ALA A 182 -15.74 -6.21 16.47
N LEU A 183 -17.04 -6.06 16.22
CA LEU A 183 -17.75 -4.77 16.28
C LEU A 183 -17.92 -4.24 17.72
N ALA A 184 -17.95 -5.11 18.73
CA ALA A 184 -17.92 -4.67 20.12
C ALA A 184 -16.56 -4.09 20.53
N LEU A 185 -15.49 -4.49 19.84
CA LEU A 185 -14.12 -4.01 20.07
C LEU A 185 -13.77 -2.81 19.19
N ASP A 186 -14.26 -2.77 17.95
CA ASP A 186 -14.19 -1.64 17.03
C ASP A 186 -15.55 -1.39 16.33
N PRO A 187 -16.40 -0.52 16.89
CA PRO A 187 -17.69 -0.18 16.31
C PRO A 187 -17.62 0.63 15.01
N THR A 188 -16.43 1.06 14.58
CA THR A 188 -16.24 1.88 13.38
C THR A 188 -15.75 1.08 12.18
N ASN A 189 -15.65 -0.24 12.33
CA ASN A 189 -15.22 -1.13 11.26
C ASN A 189 -16.34 -1.36 10.23
N GLY A 190 -16.35 -0.53 9.19
CA GLY A 190 -17.33 -0.62 8.10
C GLY A 190 -17.32 -1.97 7.37
N SER A 191 -16.17 -2.64 7.26
CA SER A 191 -16.08 -3.97 6.65
C SER A 191 -16.79 -5.02 7.49
N ALA A 192 -16.57 -5.01 8.81
CA ALA A 192 -17.24 -5.93 9.73
C ALA A 192 -18.77 -5.72 9.77
N HIS A 193 -19.23 -4.46 9.70
CA HIS A 193 -20.66 -4.15 9.53
C HIS A 193 -21.21 -4.73 8.22
N ASN A 194 -20.51 -4.56 7.10
CA ASN A 194 -20.93 -5.16 5.83
C ASN A 194 -21.00 -6.70 5.94
N SER A 195 -19.98 -7.34 6.51
CA SER A 195 -19.91 -8.79 6.67
C SER A 195 -21.00 -9.33 7.60
N LEU A 196 -21.36 -8.59 8.66
CA LEU A 196 -22.49 -8.93 9.53
C LEU A 196 -23.84 -8.77 8.80
N GLY A 197 -23.97 -7.73 7.98
CA GLY A 197 -25.12 -7.58 7.08
C GLY A 197 -25.28 -8.77 6.13
N VAL A 198 -24.18 -9.25 5.54
CA VAL A 198 -24.19 -10.46 4.68
C VAL A 198 -24.64 -11.67 5.49
N ALA A 199 -24.07 -11.88 6.69
CA ALA A 199 -24.48 -12.99 7.55
C ALA A 199 -25.99 -12.95 7.86
N TYR A 200 -26.54 -11.77 8.15
CA TYR A 200 -27.97 -11.59 8.39
C TYR A 200 -28.83 -11.85 7.16
N ALA A 201 -28.46 -11.33 5.99
CA ALA A 201 -29.21 -11.54 4.75
C ALA A 201 -29.28 -13.04 4.39
N MET A 202 -28.15 -13.73 4.47
CA MET A 202 -28.03 -15.15 4.11
C MET A 202 -28.70 -16.09 5.12
N THR A 203 -28.90 -15.64 6.36
CA THR A 203 -29.67 -16.36 7.38
C THR A 203 -31.14 -15.91 7.45
N GLY A 204 -31.63 -15.19 6.44
CA GLY A 204 -33.03 -14.83 6.30
C GLY A 204 -33.50 -13.73 7.27
N ARG A 205 -32.60 -12.87 7.76
CA ARG A 205 -32.88 -11.75 8.66
C ARG A 205 -32.62 -10.40 7.95
N PRO A 206 -33.35 -10.09 6.86
CA PRO A 206 -33.03 -8.94 6.00
C PRO A 206 -33.20 -7.58 6.69
N GLU A 207 -34.06 -7.46 7.70
CA GLU A 207 -34.24 -6.21 8.46
C GLU A 207 -32.94 -5.86 9.21
N ARG A 208 -32.35 -6.84 9.90
CA ARG A 208 -31.03 -6.67 10.54
C ARG A 208 -29.92 -6.44 9.52
N ALA A 209 -30.01 -7.08 8.35
CA ALA A 209 -29.06 -6.84 7.28
C ALA A 209 -29.10 -5.38 6.80
N VAL A 210 -30.29 -4.79 6.64
CA VAL A 210 -30.46 -3.38 6.29
C VAL A 210 -29.81 -2.46 7.32
N ASP A 211 -29.98 -2.74 8.62
CA ASP A 211 -29.37 -1.92 9.68
C ASP A 211 -27.84 -1.92 9.57
N GLU A 212 -27.24 -3.10 9.45
CA GLU A 212 -25.78 -3.26 9.38
C GLU A 212 -25.19 -2.70 8.08
N PHE A 213 -25.82 -2.97 6.93
CA PHE A 213 -25.40 -2.38 5.66
C PHE A 213 -25.55 -0.85 5.63
N SER A 214 -26.56 -0.30 6.33
CA SER A 214 -26.72 1.15 6.46
C SER A 214 -25.59 1.78 7.27
N ILE A 215 -25.10 1.10 8.31
CA ILE A 215 -23.93 1.55 9.06
C ILE A 215 -22.68 1.47 8.18
N ALA A 216 -22.46 0.33 7.50
CA ALA A 216 -21.34 0.13 6.59
C ALA A 216 -21.29 1.21 5.48
N ALA A 217 -22.43 1.54 4.87
CA ALA A 217 -22.55 2.56 3.83
C ALA A 217 -22.19 3.97 4.33
N ARG A 218 -22.48 4.29 5.61
CA ARG A 218 -22.07 5.56 6.21
C ARG A 218 -20.57 5.62 6.51
N LEU A 219 -19.98 4.51 6.95
CA LEU A 219 -18.57 4.44 7.34
C LEU A 219 -17.64 4.35 6.12
N SER A 220 -18.02 3.56 5.11
CA SER A 220 -17.23 3.32 3.91
C SER A 220 -18.14 3.00 2.72
N PRO A 221 -18.66 4.02 2.02
CA PRO A 221 -19.53 3.81 0.87
C PRO A 221 -18.73 3.24 -0.31
N THR A 222 -18.97 1.97 -0.63
CA THR A 222 -18.47 1.34 -1.85
C THR A 222 -19.65 0.88 -2.72
N PRO A 223 -19.47 0.72 -4.04
CA PRO A 223 -20.52 0.18 -4.90
C PRO A 223 -21.08 -1.16 -4.39
N ASP A 224 -20.23 -2.03 -3.86
CA ASP A 224 -20.64 -3.33 -3.32
C ASP A 224 -21.49 -3.20 -2.05
N VAL A 225 -21.08 -2.33 -1.12
CA VAL A 225 -21.84 -2.07 0.12
C VAL A 225 -23.20 -1.46 -0.20
N LEU A 226 -23.26 -0.51 -1.14
CA LEU A 226 -24.53 0.09 -1.58
C LEU A 226 -25.43 -0.94 -2.27
N ALA A 227 -24.87 -1.79 -3.14
CA ALA A 227 -25.63 -2.87 -3.78
C ALA A 227 -26.15 -3.90 -2.77
N ASN A 228 -25.37 -4.22 -1.74
CA ASN A 228 -25.79 -5.08 -0.63
C ASN A 228 -26.97 -4.47 0.13
N LEU A 229 -26.90 -3.17 0.45
CA LEU A 229 -27.97 -2.45 1.13
C LEU A 229 -29.27 -2.46 0.32
N GLU A 230 -29.20 -2.17 -0.99
CA GLU A 230 -30.37 -2.19 -1.86
C GLU A 230 -31.01 -3.58 -1.96
N ARG A 231 -30.19 -4.64 -2.09
CA ARG A 231 -30.68 -6.03 -2.07
C ARG A 231 -31.37 -6.38 -0.76
N ALA A 232 -30.79 -5.99 0.38
CA ALA A 232 -31.38 -6.24 1.69
C ALA A 232 -32.72 -5.50 1.88
N ARG A 233 -32.82 -4.25 1.40
CA ARG A 233 -34.07 -3.47 1.43
C ARG A 233 -35.18 -4.13 0.62
N ALA A 234 -34.87 -4.59 -0.60
CA ALA A 234 -35.82 -5.32 -1.43
C ALA A 234 -36.29 -6.62 -0.76
N GLN A 235 -35.38 -7.37 -0.15
CA GLN A 235 -35.70 -8.60 0.57
C GLN A 235 -36.59 -8.35 1.80
N ALA A 236 -36.31 -7.29 2.57
CA ALA A 236 -37.13 -6.90 3.72
C ALA A 236 -38.53 -6.42 3.30
N ALA A 237 -38.64 -5.67 2.20
CA ALA A 237 -39.93 -5.21 1.68
C ALA A 237 -40.83 -6.37 1.23
N GLY A 238 -40.25 -7.42 0.61
CA GLY A 238 -40.98 -8.62 0.19
C GLY A 238 -41.42 -9.55 1.33
N LYS A 239 -40.97 -9.32 2.57
CA LYS A 239 -41.36 -10.08 3.77
C LYS A 239 -42.46 -9.42 4.60
N ARG A 240 -42.90 -8.21 4.25
CA ARG A 240 -43.99 -7.56 4.98
C ARG A 240 -45.30 -8.35 4.76
N PRO A 241 -45.99 -8.79 5.83
CA PRO A 241 -47.21 -9.58 5.74
C PRO A 241 -48.36 -8.84 5.09
#